data_AF-A0A954I2Z8-F1
#
_entry.id   AF-A0A954I2Z8-F1
#
_cell.length_a   1.000
_cell.length_b   1.000
_cell.length_c   1.000
_cell.angle_alpha   90.00
_cell.angle_beta   90.00
_cell.angle_gamma   90.00
#
_symmetry.space_group_name_H-M   'P 1'
#
loop_
_entity.id
_entity.type
_entity.pdbx_description
1 polymer ?
#
loop_
_entity_poly.entity_id
_entity_poly.type
_entity_poly.pdbx_seq_one_letter_code
_entity_poly.pdbx_strand_id
1 'polypeptide(L)'
;MNIAVPKETFPGERRVALVPSSLKVLKKLDANVLIESGAGLAAGYSNEMYEQAGAKVVSDRAELFQQASIVLQVRASAANPEAGRADLDRLRPDQCLIAQCDPLSDCAGMQSLADRQAAVFALELVPRITRAQSMDVLSSMATIAGYKAVLLAANHLPQMFPMLMTAAGTLAPARAFVIGAGVAGLQAIATARRLGAVVQGYDVRPAVKEQVESLGAKFVEMELETAEGSGGYAREMDEEFYRKQREL
;
A
#
# COMPACT_ATOMS: atom_id res chain seq x y z
N MET A 1 17.77 22.15 -0.15
CA MET A 1 16.74 21.68 -1.12
C MET A 1 15.39 21.62 -0.42
N ASN A 2 14.29 21.99 -1.08
CA ASN A 2 12.96 21.97 -0.45
C ASN A 2 12.16 20.73 -0.90
N ILE A 3 11.65 19.98 0.06
CA ILE A 3 10.74 18.84 -0.13
C ILE A 3 9.35 19.27 0.33
N ALA A 4 8.38 19.30 -0.58
CA ALA A 4 7.00 19.66 -0.29
C ALA A 4 6.11 18.43 -0.15
N VAL A 5 5.22 18.47 0.83
CA VAL A 5 4.20 17.45 1.09
C VAL A 5 2.83 18.13 1.06
N PRO A 6 2.15 18.17 -0.09
CA PRO A 6 0.80 18.70 -0.16
C PRO A 6 -0.20 17.77 0.55
N LYS A 7 -1.37 18.32 0.89
CA LYS A 7 -2.50 17.54 1.38
C LYS A 7 -3.07 16.68 0.24
N GLU A 8 -3.41 15.43 0.54
CA GLU A 8 -4.07 14.57 -0.44
C GLU A 8 -5.47 15.06 -0.76
N THR A 9 -5.84 14.99 -2.05
CA THR A 9 -7.13 15.49 -2.57
C THR A 9 -8.03 14.37 -3.08
N PHE A 10 -7.52 13.15 -3.22
CA PHE A 10 -8.32 12.00 -3.64
C PHE A 10 -9.42 11.71 -2.60
N PRO A 11 -10.69 11.51 -3.01
CA PRO A 11 -11.79 11.25 -2.08
C PRO A 11 -11.53 10.07 -1.15
N GLY A 12 -11.62 10.31 0.15
CA GLY A 12 -11.41 9.29 1.18
C GLY A 12 -9.95 8.91 1.43
N GLU A 13 -8.97 9.55 0.76
CA GLU A 13 -7.57 9.38 1.09
C GLU A 13 -7.29 9.95 2.49
N ARG A 14 -6.67 9.13 3.34
CA ARG A 14 -6.37 9.47 4.73
C ARG A 14 -4.89 9.35 5.06
N ARG A 15 -4.08 8.89 4.11
CA ARG A 15 -2.63 8.80 4.24
C ARG A 15 -1.99 10.16 3.95
N VAL A 16 -0.72 10.27 4.31
CA VAL A 16 0.15 11.42 4.00
C VAL A 16 1.49 10.87 3.53
N ALA A 17 2.12 11.52 2.55
CA ALA A 17 3.34 11.00 1.91
C ALA A 17 4.57 10.98 2.86
N LEU A 18 4.54 11.78 3.93
CA LEU A 18 5.64 11.88 4.88
C LEU A 18 5.11 12.06 6.31
N VAL A 19 5.63 11.27 7.24
CA VAL A 19 5.28 11.35 8.67
C VAL A 19 6.36 12.11 9.45
N PRO A 20 6.02 12.75 10.59
CA PRO A 20 6.98 13.56 11.35
C PRO A 20 8.28 12.84 11.73
N SER A 21 8.21 11.54 12.05
CA SER A 21 9.39 10.74 12.42
C SER A 21 10.43 10.59 11.30
N SER A 22 10.00 10.72 10.03
CA SER A 22 10.88 10.61 8.86
C SER A 22 11.70 11.88 8.60
N LEU A 23 11.30 13.03 9.14
CA LEU A 23 11.95 14.32 8.88
C LEU A 23 13.39 14.36 9.41
N LYS A 24 13.68 13.63 10.49
CA LYS A 24 15.03 13.54 11.06
C LYS A 24 16.06 13.02 10.06
N VAL A 25 15.66 12.09 9.20
CA VAL A 25 16.55 11.52 8.16
C VAL A 25 16.79 12.54 7.05
N LEU A 26 15.74 13.24 6.62
CA LEU A 26 15.82 14.27 5.58
C LEU A 26 16.63 15.49 6.02
N LYS A 27 16.53 15.88 7.30
CA LYS A 27 17.33 16.97 7.87
C LYS A 27 18.83 16.69 7.83
N LYS A 28 19.25 15.43 7.96
CA LYS A 28 20.67 15.03 7.82
C LYS A 28 21.19 15.17 6.38
N LEU A 29 20.30 15.31 5.41
CA LEU A 29 20.62 15.53 4.00
C LEU A 29 20.46 17.02 3.61
N ASP A 30 20.40 17.92 4.61
CA ASP A 30 20.19 19.37 4.42
C ASP A 30 18.93 19.71 3.58
N ALA A 31 17.90 18.86 3.68
CA ALA A 31 16.60 19.10 3.08
C ALA A 31 15.68 19.84 4.05
N ASN A 32 15.02 20.89 3.54
CA ASN A 32 13.95 21.59 4.26
C ASN A 32 12.61 20.94 3.87
N VAL A 33 11.82 20.56 4.86
CA VAL A 33 10.49 20.00 4.62
C VAL A 33 9.44 21.10 4.74
N LEU A 34 8.65 21.27 3.69
CA LEU A 34 7.47 22.11 3.64
C LEU A 34 6.25 21.18 3.63
N ILE A 35 5.26 21.44 4.48
CA ILE A 35 4.04 20.64 4.52
C ILE A 35 2.81 21.53 4.43
N GLU A 36 1.83 21.12 3.63
CA GLU A 36 0.55 21.84 3.58
C GLU A 36 -0.17 21.74 4.93
N SER A 37 -0.76 22.85 5.36
CA SER A 37 -1.58 22.90 6.57
C SER A 37 -2.67 21.82 6.53
N GLY A 38 -2.68 20.96 7.55
CA GLY A 38 -3.66 19.90 7.69
C GLY A 38 -3.40 18.65 6.85
N ALA A 39 -2.28 18.54 6.13
CA ALA A 39 -1.96 17.38 5.29
C ALA A 39 -1.94 16.05 6.06
N GLY A 40 -1.39 16.04 7.27
CA GLY A 40 -1.28 14.82 8.09
C GLY A 40 -2.46 14.53 9.01
N LEU A 41 -3.48 15.40 9.10
CA LEU A 41 -4.53 15.29 10.12
C LEU A 41 -5.30 13.97 10.04
N ALA A 42 -5.68 13.55 8.83
CA ALA A 42 -6.42 12.31 8.62
C ALA A 42 -5.62 11.04 8.97
N ALA A 43 -4.28 11.15 8.92
CA ALA A 43 -3.31 10.13 9.31
C ALA A 43 -2.93 10.19 10.80
N GLY A 44 -3.47 11.16 11.56
CA GLY A 44 -3.21 11.32 12.99
C GLY A 44 -2.02 12.22 13.33
N TYR A 45 -1.53 13.04 12.39
CA TYR A 45 -0.41 13.95 12.61
C TYR A 45 -0.88 15.41 12.50
N SER A 46 -0.80 16.17 13.59
CA SER A 46 -1.15 17.60 13.59
C SER A 46 -0.04 18.47 13.01
N ASN A 47 -0.37 19.71 12.65
CA ASN A 47 0.61 20.69 12.16
C ASN A 47 1.75 20.89 13.17
N GLU A 48 1.41 20.97 14.46
CA GLU A 48 2.37 21.17 15.55
C GLU A 48 3.38 20.00 15.63
N MET A 49 2.93 18.77 15.35
CA MET A 49 3.85 17.61 15.31
C MET A 49 4.89 17.74 14.19
N TYR A 50 4.50 18.31 13.04
CA TYR A 50 5.43 18.57 11.94
C TYR A 50 6.39 19.73 12.27
N GLU A 51 5.90 20.80 12.87
CA GLU A 51 6.73 21.93 13.30
C GLU A 51 7.76 21.50 14.35
N GLN A 52 7.34 20.73 15.35
CA GLN A 52 8.24 20.14 16.36
C GLN A 52 9.29 19.21 15.75
N ALA A 53 8.96 18.53 14.66
CA ALA A 53 9.88 17.70 13.89
C ALA A 53 10.77 18.51 12.92
N GLY A 54 10.56 19.82 12.80
CA GLY A 54 11.39 20.75 12.03
C GLY A 54 10.93 21.01 10.60
N ALA A 55 9.67 20.70 10.26
CA ALA A 55 9.07 21.16 9.00
C ALA A 55 8.47 22.56 9.14
N LYS A 56 8.35 23.26 8.01
CA LYS A 56 7.58 24.50 7.89
C LYS A 56 6.18 24.17 7.38
N VAL A 57 5.16 24.57 8.13
CA VAL A 57 3.76 24.47 7.68
C VAL A 57 3.44 25.63 6.74
N VAL A 58 2.84 25.33 5.60
CA VAL A 58 2.48 26.29 4.55
C VAL A 58 0.97 26.18 4.30
N SER A 59 0.25 27.30 4.35
CA SER A 59 -1.22 27.28 4.17
C SER A 59 -1.63 27.40 2.70
N ASP A 60 -0.82 28.07 1.88
CA ASP A 60 -1.08 28.20 0.45
C ASP A 60 -0.42 27.06 -0.33
N ARG A 61 -1.24 26.23 -0.98
CA ARG A 61 -0.79 25.15 -1.85
C ARG A 61 0.00 25.69 -3.06
N ALA A 62 -0.33 26.86 -3.59
CA ALA A 62 0.41 27.45 -4.71
C ALA A 62 1.84 27.81 -4.31
N GLU A 63 2.00 28.52 -3.19
CA GLU A 63 3.29 28.80 -2.57
C GLU A 63 4.10 27.52 -2.30
N LEU A 64 3.44 26.48 -1.79
CA LEU A 64 4.08 25.19 -1.48
C LEU A 64 4.72 24.57 -2.73
N PHE A 65 3.96 24.48 -3.84
CA PHE A 65 4.49 23.96 -5.10
C PHE A 65 5.59 24.87 -5.65
N GLN A 66 5.42 26.20 -5.58
CA GLN A 66 6.41 27.17 -6.09
C GLN A 66 7.79 27.03 -5.39
N GLN A 67 7.80 26.76 -4.09
CA GLN A 67 9.05 26.62 -3.31
C GLN A 67 9.69 25.23 -3.40
N ALA A 68 8.98 24.23 -3.91
CA ALA A 68 9.43 22.84 -3.89
C ALA A 68 10.46 22.54 -4.99
N SER A 69 11.48 21.76 -4.64
CA SER A 69 12.34 21.05 -5.60
C SER A 69 11.87 19.61 -5.78
N ILE A 70 11.36 18.99 -4.71
CA ILE A 70 10.74 17.66 -4.71
C ILE A 70 9.32 17.78 -4.15
N VAL A 71 8.34 17.18 -4.82
CA VAL A 71 6.96 17.05 -4.35
C VAL A 71 6.71 15.58 -4.02
N LEU A 72 6.26 15.30 -2.80
CA LEU A 72 5.89 13.96 -2.35
C LEU A 72 4.38 13.86 -2.19
N GLN A 73 3.74 12.98 -2.97
CA GLN A 73 2.32 12.68 -2.86
C GLN A 73 2.13 11.18 -2.66
N VAL A 74 1.00 10.80 -2.07
CA VAL A 74 0.57 9.40 -2.04
C VAL A 74 0.04 9.04 -3.42
N ARG A 75 -0.85 9.85 -3.98
CA ARG A 75 -1.48 9.63 -5.29
C ARG A 75 -1.36 10.89 -6.15
N ALA A 76 -0.91 10.73 -7.39
CA ALA A 76 -0.82 11.80 -8.37
C ALA A 76 -1.25 11.28 -9.76
N SER A 77 -1.45 12.20 -10.72
CA SER A 77 -1.81 11.86 -12.11
C SER A 77 -3.00 10.90 -12.18
N ALA A 78 -2.89 9.78 -12.91
CA ALA A 78 -3.95 8.80 -13.10
C ALA A 78 -4.40 8.10 -11.82
N ALA A 79 -3.51 8.04 -10.80
CA ALA A 79 -3.91 7.57 -9.47
C ALA A 79 -4.81 8.58 -8.73
N ASN A 80 -4.91 9.84 -9.17
CA ASN A 80 -5.80 10.88 -8.67
C ASN A 80 -6.42 11.70 -9.84
N PRO A 81 -7.26 11.07 -10.67
CA PRO A 81 -7.59 11.58 -12.01
C PRO A 81 -8.42 12.87 -11.99
N GLU A 82 -9.27 13.05 -10.98
CA GLU A 82 -10.15 14.22 -10.87
C GLU A 82 -9.45 15.38 -10.16
N ALA A 83 -9.14 15.21 -8.88
CA ALA A 83 -8.63 16.29 -8.03
C ALA A 83 -7.12 16.55 -8.22
N GLY A 84 -6.38 15.59 -8.77
CA GLY A 84 -4.94 15.71 -9.00
C GLY A 84 -4.57 16.53 -10.24
N ARG A 85 -5.50 16.76 -11.18
CA ARG A 85 -5.23 17.53 -12.40
C ARG A 85 -4.72 18.94 -12.10
N ALA A 86 -5.30 19.59 -11.09
CA ALA A 86 -4.90 20.94 -10.67
C ALA A 86 -3.49 21.01 -10.09
N ASP A 87 -2.95 19.90 -9.57
CA ASP A 87 -1.56 19.83 -9.09
C ASP A 87 -0.57 19.70 -10.25
N LEU A 88 -0.94 18.97 -11.32
CA LEU A 88 -0.13 18.88 -12.53
C LEU A 88 0.14 20.27 -13.11
N ASP A 89 -0.85 21.15 -13.03
CA ASP A 89 -0.75 22.52 -13.53
C ASP A 89 0.26 23.38 -12.76
N ARG A 90 0.62 22.96 -11.55
CA ARG A 90 1.57 23.66 -10.66
C ARG A 90 2.99 23.11 -10.75
N LEU A 91 3.17 21.96 -11.40
CA LEU A 91 4.49 21.36 -11.60
C LEU A 91 5.33 22.20 -12.57
N ARG A 92 6.62 22.27 -12.28
CA ARG A 92 7.62 22.98 -13.08
C ARG A 92 8.70 22.05 -13.63
N PRO A 93 9.39 22.45 -14.71
CA PRO A 93 10.46 21.65 -15.31
C PRO A 93 11.62 21.26 -14.38
N ASP A 94 11.89 22.05 -13.35
CA ASP A 94 12.98 21.84 -12.40
C ASP A 94 12.60 20.94 -11.19
N GLN A 95 11.39 20.40 -11.19
CA GLN A 95 10.85 19.63 -10.07
C GLN A 95 10.91 18.13 -10.28
N CYS A 96 10.96 17.42 -9.15
CA CYS A 96 10.79 15.99 -9.05
C CYS A 96 9.48 15.67 -8.32
N LEU A 97 8.60 14.87 -8.93
CA LEU A 97 7.42 14.29 -8.31
C LEU A 97 7.70 12.83 -7.94
N ILE A 98 7.43 12.46 -6.69
CA ILE A 98 7.49 11.06 -6.21
C ILE A 98 6.12 10.71 -5.64
N ALA A 99 5.42 9.79 -6.30
CA ALA A 99 4.06 9.39 -5.93
C ALA A 99 3.67 8.07 -6.59
N GLN A 100 2.51 7.53 -6.20
CA GLN A 100 1.83 6.59 -7.09
C GLN A 100 1.16 7.35 -8.23
N CYS A 101 1.41 6.96 -9.49
CA CYS A 101 0.99 7.73 -10.67
C CYS A 101 0.08 6.95 -11.62
N ASP A 102 0.07 5.62 -11.53
CA ASP A 102 -0.59 4.65 -12.39
C ASP A 102 -0.32 4.86 -13.90
N PRO A 103 0.96 4.92 -14.34
CA PRO A 103 1.34 5.39 -15.66
C PRO A 103 0.93 4.46 -16.81
N LEU A 104 0.61 3.20 -16.53
CA LEU A 104 0.21 2.22 -17.54
C LEU A 104 -1.31 2.20 -17.77
N SER A 105 -2.08 2.88 -16.92
CA SER A 105 -3.55 2.95 -17.03
C SER A 105 -4.05 4.15 -17.85
N ASP A 106 -3.24 5.20 -17.96
CA ASP A 106 -3.61 6.47 -18.60
C ASP A 106 -2.43 7.12 -19.32
N CYS A 107 -2.26 6.77 -20.59
CA CYS A 107 -1.21 7.34 -21.42
C CYS A 107 -1.39 8.85 -21.64
N ALA A 108 -2.63 9.37 -21.67
CA ALA A 108 -2.90 10.78 -21.91
C ALA A 108 -2.57 11.65 -20.69
N GLY A 109 -2.87 11.16 -19.48
CA GLY A 109 -2.43 11.76 -18.23
C GLY A 109 -0.91 11.80 -18.12
N MET A 110 -0.24 10.71 -18.51
CA MET A 110 1.22 10.67 -18.53
C MET A 110 1.85 11.61 -19.56
N GLN A 111 1.25 11.77 -20.73
CA GLN A 111 1.68 12.79 -21.69
C GLN A 111 1.53 14.20 -21.10
N SER A 112 0.39 14.48 -20.46
CA SER A 112 0.16 15.78 -19.80
C SER A 112 1.19 16.08 -18.72
N LEU A 113 1.64 15.05 -18.00
CA LEU A 113 2.69 15.15 -16.99
C LEU A 113 4.09 15.33 -17.63
N ALA A 114 4.38 14.63 -18.73
CA ALA A 114 5.61 14.81 -19.49
C ALA A 114 5.74 16.21 -20.08
N ASP A 115 4.64 16.81 -20.52
CA ASP A 115 4.59 18.19 -21.04
C ASP A 115 4.97 19.24 -19.97
N ARG A 116 4.89 18.89 -18.68
CA ARG A 116 5.39 19.72 -17.57
C ARG A 116 6.91 19.72 -17.44
N GLN A 117 7.57 18.78 -18.12
CA GLN A 117 9.02 18.57 -18.10
C GLN A 117 9.59 18.27 -16.70
N ALA A 118 8.74 17.96 -15.71
CA ALA A 118 9.15 17.53 -14.39
C ALA A 118 9.66 16.08 -14.42
N ALA A 119 10.61 15.75 -13.57
CA ALA A 119 11.03 14.37 -13.34
C ALA A 119 9.98 13.64 -12.50
N VAL A 120 9.59 12.41 -12.86
CA VAL A 120 8.54 11.66 -12.17
C VAL A 120 9.05 10.28 -11.81
N PHE A 121 8.91 9.93 -10.53
CA PHE A 121 9.19 8.60 -10.01
C PHE A 121 7.87 7.96 -9.56
N ALA A 122 7.32 7.11 -10.43
CA ALA A 122 6.14 6.30 -10.15
C ALA A 122 6.51 5.13 -9.23
N LEU A 123 6.05 5.17 -7.98
CA LEU A 123 6.47 4.22 -6.94
C LEU A 123 6.01 2.77 -7.20
N GLU A 124 4.93 2.58 -7.94
CA GLU A 124 4.43 1.26 -8.36
C GLU A 124 5.30 0.58 -9.43
N LEU A 125 6.21 1.33 -10.07
CA LEU A 125 7.17 0.79 -11.05
C LEU A 125 8.54 0.48 -10.43
N VAL A 126 8.69 0.59 -9.11
CA VAL A 126 9.92 0.16 -8.43
C VAL A 126 10.18 -1.31 -8.74
N PRO A 127 11.37 -1.67 -9.28
CA PRO A 127 11.64 -3.04 -9.69
C PRO A 127 11.69 -3.97 -8.48
N ARG A 128 11.06 -5.14 -8.61
CA ARG A 128 11.01 -6.17 -7.56
C ARG A 128 12.32 -6.96 -7.47
N ILE A 129 13.37 -6.30 -7.00
CA ILE A 129 14.71 -6.85 -6.80
C ILE A 129 15.16 -6.62 -5.36
N THR A 130 16.05 -7.46 -4.83
CA THR A 130 16.47 -7.45 -3.41
C THR A 130 16.88 -6.07 -2.90
N ARG A 131 17.67 -5.31 -3.68
CA ARG A 131 18.16 -3.98 -3.28
C ARG A 131 17.08 -2.89 -3.20
N ALA A 132 15.91 -3.12 -3.81
CA ALA A 132 14.83 -2.14 -3.91
C ALA A 132 13.62 -2.50 -3.01
N GLN A 133 13.67 -3.63 -2.29
CA GLN A 133 12.56 -4.09 -1.44
C GLN A 133 12.12 -3.04 -0.39
N SER A 134 13.07 -2.28 0.17
CA SER A 134 12.78 -1.22 1.14
C SER A 134 12.06 0.00 0.54
N MET A 135 11.99 0.09 -0.79
CA MET A 135 11.31 1.17 -1.53
C MET A 135 9.96 0.73 -2.11
N ASP A 136 9.60 -0.56 -2.01
CA ASP A 136 8.38 -1.10 -2.60
C ASP A 136 7.13 -0.68 -1.80
N VAL A 137 6.44 0.33 -2.34
CA VAL A 137 5.18 0.84 -1.76
C VAL A 137 4.05 -0.18 -1.89
N LEU A 138 4.04 -1.01 -2.92
CA LEU A 138 2.97 -1.98 -3.15
C LEU A 138 3.02 -3.08 -2.10
N SER A 139 4.21 -3.60 -1.80
CA SER A 139 4.40 -4.57 -0.71
C SER A 139 4.07 -3.97 0.66
N SER A 140 4.46 -2.72 0.90
CA SER A 140 4.11 -1.99 2.14
C SER A 140 2.60 -1.86 2.31
N MET A 141 1.89 -1.44 1.26
CA MET A 141 0.43 -1.28 1.30
C MET A 141 -0.31 -2.62 1.35
N ALA A 142 0.17 -3.64 0.62
CA ALA A 142 -0.39 -4.99 0.65
C ALA A 142 -0.32 -5.59 2.06
N THR A 143 0.78 -5.37 2.79
CA THR A 143 0.92 -5.77 4.19
C THR A 143 -0.18 -5.12 5.05
N ILE A 144 -0.34 -3.80 4.97
CA ILE A 144 -1.38 -3.07 5.72
C ILE A 144 -2.78 -3.59 5.34
N ALA A 145 -3.04 -3.82 4.06
CA ALA A 145 -4.32 -4.32 3.56
C ALA A 145 -4.64 -5.72 4.09
N GLY A 146 -3.69 -6.65 4.06
CA GLY A 146 -3.86 -8.01 4.59
C GLY A 146 -4.17 -8.02 6.09
N TYR A 147 -3.46 -7.21 6.86
CA TYR A 147 -3.74 -7.03 8.29
C TYR A 147 -5.15 -6.43 8.52
N LYS A 148 -5.47 -5.34 7.83
CA LYS A 148 -6.74 -4.63 8.00
C LYS A 148 -7.94 -5.47 7.56
N ALA A 149 -7.80 -6.28 6.51
CA ALA A 149 -8.84 -7.18 6.03
C ALA A 149 -9.30 -8.15 7.12
N VAL A 150 -8.36 -8.74 7.86
CA VAL A 150 -8.69 -9.64 8.97
C VAL A 150 -9.35 -8.91 10.13
N LEU A 151 -8.89 -7.69 10.47
CA LEU A 151 -9.54 -6.89 11.51
C LEU A 151 -10.99 -6.53 11.16
N LEU A 152 -11.24 -6.19 9.89
CA LEU A 152 -12.60 -5.95 9.41
C LEU A 152 -13.43 -7.23 9.50
N ALA A 153 -12.90 -8.37 9.07
CA ALA A 153 -13.57 -9.66 9.22
C ALA A 153 -13.91 -9.96 10.68
N ALA A 154 -12.97 -9.74 11.62
CA ALA A 154 -13.21 -9.94 13.05
C ALA A 154 -14.27 -9.00 13.64
N ASN A 155 -14.41 -7.79 13.11
CA ASN A 155 -15.43 -6.84 13.56
C ASN A 155 -16.83 -7.17 13.02
N HIS A 156 -16.92 -7.84 11.86
CA HIS A 156 -18.18 -8.18 11.21
C HIS A 156 -18.65 -9.62 11.47
N LEU A 157 -17.75 -10.53 11.79
CA LEU A 157 -18.07 -11.91 12.09
C LEU A 157 -18.75 -11.99 13.47
N PRO A 158 -19.98 -12.53 13.59
CA PRO A 158 -20.65 -12.70 14.88
C PRO A 158 -20.10 -13.91 15.68
N GLN A 159 -18.78 -14.12 15.61
CA GLN A 159 -18.07 -15.21 16.26
C GLN A 159 -16.68 -14.73 16.66
N MET A 160 -16.22 -15.17 17.85
CA MET A 160 -14.84 -14.96 18.28
C MET A 160 -13.87 -15.82 17.45
N PHE A 161 -12.70 -15.29 17.13
CA PHE A 161 -11.68 -16.02 16.38
C PHE A 161 -11.04 -17.20 17.13
N PRO A 162 -10.61 -17.05 18.41
CA PRO A 162 -9.95 -18.14 19.10
C PRO A 162 -10.93 -19.20 19.59
N MET A 163 -10.41 -20.40 19.81
CA MET A 163 -11.10 -21.38 20.65
C MET A 163 -11.09 -20.87 22.10
N LEU A 164 -12.24 -20.87 22.75
CA LEU A 164 -12.36 -20.50 24.17
C LEU A 164 -13.04 -21.61 24.94
N MET A 165 -12.35 -22.16 25.93
CA MET A 165 -12.94 -23.05 26.92
C MET A 165 -13.39 -22.21 28.11
N THR A 166 -14.70 -22.15 28.35
CA THR A 166 -15.30 -21.34 29.41
C THR A 166 -16.15 -22.21 30.34
N ALA A 167 -16.57 -21.65 31.47
CA ALA A 167 -17.50 -22.33 32.37
C ALA A 167 -18.86 -22.64 31.71
N ALA A 168 -19.27 -21.84 30.71
CA ALA A 168 -20.50 -22.05 29.95
C ALA A 168 -20.36 -23.04 28.79
N GLY A 169 -19.15 -23.59 28.56
CA GLY A 169 -18.86 -24.51 27.46
C GLY A 169 -17.72 -24.02 26.57
N THR A 170 -17.50 -24.75 25.48
CA THR A 170 -16.41 -24.47 24.52
C THR A 170 -16.95 -23.76 23.29
N LEU A 171 -16.36 -22.61 22.96
CA LEU A 171 -16.57 -21.91 21.70
C LEU A 171 -15.57 -22.39 20.66
N ALA A 172 -16.06 -22.84 19.51
CA ALA A 172 -15.22 -23.24 18.40
C ALA A 172 -14.49 -22.04 17.78
N PRO A 173 -13.25 -22.22 17.31
CA PRO A 173 -12.51 -21.14 16.65
C PRO A 173 -13.14 -20.79 15.30
N ALA A 174 -12.94 -19.55 14.86
CA ALA A 174 -13.26 -19.16 13.50
C ALA A 174 -12.38 -19.91 12.49
N ARG A 175 -12.92 -20.14 11.30
CA ARG A 175 -12.19 -20.73 10.17
C ARG A 175 -11.98 -19.66 9.12
N ALA A 176 -10.73 -19.43 8.73
CA ALA A 176 -10.40 -18.50 7.67
C ALA A 176 -9.76 -19.26 6.50
N PHE A 177 -10.23 -18.99 5.29
CA PHE A 177 -9.63 -19.49 4.06
C PHE A 177 -9.11 -18.30 3.27
N VAL A 178 -7.81 -18.30 2.96
CA VAL A 178 -7.13 -17.21 2.26
C VAL A 178 -6.74 -17.68 0.87
N ILE A 179 -7.32 -17.04 -0.15
CA ILE A 179 -7.05 -17.30 -1.56
C ILE A 179 -6.00 -16.28 -2.04
N GLY A 180 -4.87 -16.79 -2.53
CA GLY A 180 -3.67 -16.02 -2.87
C GLY A 180 -2.77 -15.81 -1.67
N ALA A 181 -1.53 -16.28 -1.76
CA ALA A 181 -0.46 -16.14 -0.76
C ALA A 181 0.66 -15.21 -1.27
N GLY A 182 0.27 -14.06 -1.83
CA GLY A 182 1.15 -12.90 -1.97
C GLY A 182 1.34 -12.16 -0.64
N VAL A 183 1.97 -10.99 -0.67
CA VAL A 183 2.25 -10.19 0.55
C VAL A 183 1.00 -9.94 1.40
N ALA A 184 -0.11 -9.53 0.78
CA ALA A 184 -1.37 -9.31 1.50
C ALA A 184 -1.94 -10.61 2.09
N GLY A 185 -1.92 -11.70 1.32
CA GLY A 185 -2.42 -13.00 1.74
C GLY A 185 -1.65 -13.58 2.91
N LEU A 186 -0.31 -13.57 2.84
CA LEU A 186 0.55 -14.01 3.94
C LEU A 186 0.34 -13.17 5.20
N GLN A 187 0.18 -11.85 5.06
CA GLN A 187 -0.12 -10.99 6.19
C GLN A 187 -1.52 -11.25 6.79
N ALA A 188 -2.52 -11.56 5.95
CA ALA A 188 -3.84 -11.98 6.41
C ALA A 188 -3.77 -13.32 7.16
N ILE A 189 -3.04 -14.30 6.62
CA ILE A 189 -2.81 -15.60 7.28
C ILE A 189 -2.19 -15.39 8.67
N ALA A 190 -1.09 -14.63 8.74
CA ALA A 190 -0.40 -14.35 10.00
C ALA A 190 -1.32 -13.65 11.01
N THR A 191 -2.13 -12.69 10.56
CA THR A 191 -3.04 -11.93 11.42
C THR A 191 -4.19 -12.81 11.94
N ALA A 192 -4.82 -13.61 11.07
CA ALA A 192 -5.90 -14.50 11.47
C ALA A 192 -5.41 -15.60 12.43
N ARG A 193 -4.20 -16.13 12.21
CA ARG A 193 -3.54 -17.06 13.14
C ARG A 193 -3.28 -16.42 14.51
N ARG A 194 -2.78 -15.19 14.55
CA ARG A 194 -2.57 -14.44 15.82
C ARG A 194 -3.87 -14.18 16.58
N LEU A 195 -4.98 -14.01 15.88
CA LEU A 195 -6.31 -13.92 16.50
C LEU A 195 -6.87 -15.29 16.96
N GLY A 196 -6.20 -16.40 16.66
CA GLY A 196 -6.57 -17.74 17.11
C GLY A 196 -7.47 -18.53 16.15
N ALA A 197 -7.66 -18.04 14.91
CA ALA A 197 -8.41 -18.78 13.91
C ALA A 197 -7.67 -20.04 13.42
N VAL A 198 -8.45 -21.01 12.96
CA VAL A 198 -7.94 -22.10 12.11
C VAL A 198 -7.86 -21.57 10.69
N VAL A 199 -6.65 -21.51 10.14
CA VAL A 199 -6.40 -20.86 8.85
C VAL A 199 -5.96 -21.89 7.81
N GLN A 200 -6.57 -21.80 6.64
CA GLN A 200 -6.19 -22.51 5.44
C GLN A 200 -5.79 -21.48 4.37
N GLY A 201 -4.78 -21.79 3.57
CA GLY A 201 -4.29 -20.93 2.50
C GLY A 201 -4.17 -21.68 1.18
N TYR A 202 -4.45 -21.01 0.07
CA TYR A 202 -4.30 -21.57 -1.27
C TYR A 202 -3.62 -20.55 -2.18
N ASP A 203 -2.74 -21.01 -3.06
CA ASP A 203 -2.15 -20.23 -4.14
C ASP A 203 -1.82 -21.16 -5.31
N VAL A 204 -1.88 -20.63 -6.52
CA VAL A 204 -1.55 -21.38 -7.74
C VAL A 204 -0.05 -21.65 -7.91
N ARG A 205 0.80 -20.92 -7.16
CA ARG A 205 2.24 -21.09 -7.15
C ARG A 205 2.64 -22.10 -6.07
N PRO A 206 3.42 -23.14 -6.38
CA PRO A 206 3.85 -24.13 -5.39
C PRO A 206 4.85 -23.54 -4.37
N ALA A 207 5.67 -22.57 -4.79
CA ALA A 207 6.75 -21.99 -3.98
C ALA A 207 6.29 -21.30 -2.68
N VAL A 208 5.01 -20.93 -2.57
CA VAL A 208 4.48 -20.28 -1.36
C VAL A 208 3.91 -21.25 -0.34
N LYS A 209 3.86 -22.56 -0.63
CA LYS A 209 3.39 -23.59 0.30
C LYS A 209 4.15 -23.53 1.63
N GLU A 210 5.48 -23.56 1.57
CA GLU A 210 6.32 -23.49 2.77
C GLU A 210 6.11 -22.18 3.55
N GLN A 211 5.84 -21.07 2.85
CA GLN A 211 5.57 -19.78 3.48
C GLN A 211 4.25 -19.83 4.26
N VAL A 212 3.19 -20.39 3.68
CA VAL A 212 1.88 -20.58 4.33
C VAL A 212 2.03 -21.48 5.56
N GLU A 213 2.73 -22.60 5.43
CA GLU A 213 2.94 -23.58 6.50
C GLU A 213 3.81 -23.02 7.63
N SER A 214 4.84 -22.22 7.31
CA SER A 214 5.68 -21.55 8.32
C SER A 214 4.92 -20.55 9.19
N LEU A 215 3.81 -20.00 8.69
CA LEU A 215 2.88 -19.15 9.45
C LEU A 215 1.87 -19.96 10.27
N GLY A 216 1.93 -21.29 10.21
CA GLY A 216 1.08 -22.21 10.94
C GLY A 216 -0.31 -22.39 10.35
N ALA A 217 -0.50 -22.06 9.06
CA ALA A 217 -1.72 -22.36 8.32
C ALA A 217 -1.57 -23.64 7.48
N LYS A 218 -2.68 -24.30 7.18
CA LYS A 218 -2.68 -25.48 6.30
C LYS A 218 -2.73 -25.01 4.85
N PHE A 219 -1.75 -25.39 4.03
CA PHE A 219 -1.83 -25.19 2.58
C PHE A 219 -2.86 -26.17 1.99
N VAL A 220 -3.76 -25.65 1.15
CA VAL A 220 -4.72 -26.46 0.40
C VAL A 220 -4.07 -26.80 -0.93
N GLU A 221 -3.91 -28.09 -1.19
CA GLU A 221 -3.50 -28.58 -2.50
C GLU A 221 -4.74 -28.87 -3.32
N MET A 222 -4.77 -28.36 -4.55
CA MET A 222 -5.78 -28.70 -5.55
C MET A 222 -5.07 -29.46 -6.67
N GLU A 223 -5.71 -30.51 -7.20
CA GLU A 223 -5.19 -31.27 -8.35
C GLU A 223 -5.33 -30.46 -9.65
N LEU A 224 -4.60 -29.34 -9.72
CA LEU A 224 -4.62 -28.38 -10.79
C LEU A 224 -3.18 -28.08 -11.24
N GLU A 225 -3.01 -27.66 -12.49
CA GLU A 225 -1.70 -27.27 -13.00
C GLU A 225 -1.11 -26.09 -12.22
N THR A 226 0.21 -26.08 -12.03
CA THR A 226 0.88 -24.96 -11.37
C THR A 226 1.00 -23.76 -12.33
N ALA A 227 0.83 -22.56 -11.79
CA ALA A 227 0.82 -21.33 -12.56
C ALA A 227 1.89 -20.34 -12.10
N GLU A 228 3.16 -20.76 -12.12
CA GLU A 228 4.29 -19.87 -11.80
C GLU A 228 4.80 -19.15 -13.06
N GLY A 229 4.96 -17.83 -12.95
CA GLY A 229 5.51 -16.95 -13.98
C GLY A 229 6.87 -16.37 -13.57
N SER A 230 7.36 -15.38 -14.31
CA SER A 230 8.65 -14.74 -14.02
C SER A 230 8.60 -13.83 -12.79
N GLY A 231 9.69 -13.78 -12.02
CA GLY A 231 9.83 -12.84 -10.90
C GLY A 231 8.93 -13.15 -9.69
N GLY A 232 8.50 -14.41 -9.54
CA GLY A 232 7.63 -14.86 -8.45
C GLY A 232 6.16 -14.51 -8.63
N TYR A 233 5.74 -14.01 -9.80
CA TYR A 233 4.33 -13.80 -10.14
C TYR A 233 3.63 -15.08 -10.57
N ALA A 234 2.31 -15.09 -10.49
CA ALA A 234 1.50 -16.13 -11.13
C ALA A 234 1.30 -15.80 -12.62
N ARG A 235 1.07 -16.81 -13.45
CA ARG A 235 0.63 -16.64 -14.86
C ARG A 235 -0.88 -16.81 -15.00
N GLU A 236 -1.44 -16.22 -16.04
CA GLU A 236 -2.85 -16.45 -16.42
C GLU A 236 -3.05 -17.91 -16.87
N MET A 237 -4.20 -18.47 -16.53
CA MET A 237 -4.60 -19.84 -16.87
C MET A 237 -5.87 -19.82 -17.73
N ASP A 238 -6.25 -20.96 -18.30
CA ASP A 238 -7.46 -21.03 -19.13
C ASP A 238 -8.76 -21.13 -18.29
N GLU A 239 -9.90 -20.94 -18.93
CA GLU A 239 -11.20 -21.06 -18.26
C GLU A 239 -11.51 -22.47 -17.77
N GLU A 240 -10.90 -23.50 -18.34
CA GLU A 240 -11.06 -24.87 -17.85
C GLU A 240 -10.42 -25.02 -16.47
N PHE A 241 -9.21 -24.49 -16.30
CA PHE A 241 -8.52 -24.38 -15.02
C PHE A 241 -9.37 -23.61 -14.01
N TYR A 242 -9.84 -22.40 -14.38
CA TYR A 242 -10.63 -21.58 -13.46
C TYR A 242 -11.97 -22.23 -13.08
N ARG A 243 -12.60 -22.97 -14.00
CA ARG A 243 -13.81 -23.75 -13.69
C ARG A 243 -13.50 -24.82 -12.63
N LYS A 244 -12.47 -25.65 -12.84
CA LYS A 244 -12.08 -26.69 -11.87
C LYS A 244 -11.68 -26.10 -10.52
N GLN A 245 -10.96 -24.97 -10.51
CA GLN A 245 -10.59 -24.26 -9.29
C GLN A 245 -11.79 -23.76 -8.47
N ARG A 246 -12.89 -23.38 -9.12
CA ARG A 246 -14.12 -22.96 -8.42
C ARG A 246 -14.93 -24.13 -7.86
N GLU A 247 -14.80 -25.31 -8.44
CA GLU A 247 -15.52 -26.53 -8.00
C GLU A 247 -14.87 -27.21 -6.78
N LEU A 248 -13.56 -27.01 -6.60
CA LEU A 248 -12.74 -27.58 -5.51
C LEU A 248 -12.67 -26.66 -4.28
#